data_AF-A0A0K1YAX8-F1
#
_entry.id   AF-A0A0K1YAX8-F1
#
_cell.length_a   1.000
_cell.length_b   1.000
_cell.length_c   1.000
_cell.angle_alpha   90.00
_cell.angle_beta   90.00
_cell.angle_gamma   90.00
#
_symmetry.space_group_name_H-M   'P 1'
#
loop_
_entity.id
_entity.type
_entity.pdbx_description
1 polymer ?
#
loop_
_entity_poly.entity_id
_entity_poly.type
_entity_poly.pdbx_seq_one_letter_code
_entity_poly.pdbx_strand_id
1 'polypeptide(L)'
;MMTAWVLTSVTSHSPPSTARRCRPKGHSSSTTDSSSRNANASYHTLTTRCQEHGKTSIHHRLDDNEGRFTEWVLHRLSRAVVKFAEQFSTPVIAFEDISGIREEINYGTYMNRRLYKLLFNKFEKFVSYKATWREVPTDTVDAYDNSQTCSCCGEHGYRHQ
;
A
#
# COMPACT_ATOMS: atom_id res chain seq x y z
N MET A 1 3.30 -23.98 -66.27
CA MET A 1 3.40 -22.51 -66.37
C MET A 1 2.80 -21.96 -65.08
N MET A 2 3.62 -21.67 -64.06
CA MET A 2 4.21 -20.34 -63.78
C MET A 2 3.07 -19.32 -63.51
N THR A 3 2.88 -18.70 -62.33
CA THR A 3 3.84 -18.11 -61.37
C THR A 3 3.17 -17.66 -60.04
N ALA A 4 3.94 -17.75 -58.94
CA ALA A 4 4.18 -16.78 -57.82
C ALA A 4 2.99 -16.11 -57.07
N TRP A 5 2.75 -16.29 -55.77
CA TRP A 5 3.50 -15.86 -54.56
C TRP A 5 4.08 -14.43 -54.60
N VAL A 6 3.44 -13.48 -53.90
CA VAL A 6 4.13 -12.41 -53.16
C VAL A 6 3.34 -12.10 -51.87
N LEU A 7 3.87 -12.59 -50.74
CA LEU A 7 3.60 -12.06 -49.41
C LEU A 7 4.29 -10.70 -49.29
N THR A 8 3.57 -9.66 -48.93
CA THR A 8 4.16 -8.38 -48.50
C THR A 8 4.25 -8.38 -46.98
N SER A 9 5.45 -8.66 -46.48
CA SER A 9 5.82 -8.48 -45.08
C SER A 9 5.83 -6.99 -44.73
N VAL A 10 4.90 -6.56 -43.88
CA VAL A 10 5.00 -5.27 -43.18
C VAL A 10 6.17 -5.38 -42.20
N THR A 11 7.31 -4.83 -42.59
CA THR A 11 8.46 -4.62 -41.73
C THR A 11 8.20 -3.37 -40.88
N SER A 12 7.72 -3.55 -39.66
CA SER A 12 7.68 -2.50 -38.65
C SER A 12 9.11 -2.19 -38.17
N HIS A 13 9.79 -1.29 -38.86
CA HIS A 13 10.96 -0.62 -38.30
C HIS A 13 10.51 0.26 -37.12
N SER A 14 10.79 -0.20 -35.90
CA SER A 14 10.70 0.65 -34.71
C SER A 14 12.02 1.42 -34.56
N PRO A 15 12.02 2.76 -34.43
CA PRO A 15 13.23 3.53 -34.26
C PRO A 15 13.77 3.36 -32.82
N PRO A 16 15.10 3.49 -32.60
CA PRO A 16 15.67 3.48 -31.27
C PRO A 16 15.32 4.80 -30.59
N SER A 17 14.30 4.79 -29.72
CA SER A 17 13.98 5.96 -28.92
C SER A 17 15.06 6.12 -27.84
N THR A 18 15.95 7.07 -28.08
CA THR A 18 16.95 7.57 -27.14
C THR A 18 16.40 7.62 -25.72
N ALA A 19 17.03 6.85 -24.82
CA ALA A 19 16.78 6.84 -23.40
C ALA A 19 16.85 8.27 -22.84
N ARG A 20 15.70 8.90 -22.67
CA ARG A 20 15.58 10.07 -21.81
C ARG A 20 15.80 9.56 -20.40
N ARG A 21 16.99 9.83 -19.85
CA ARG A 21 17.32 9.58 -18.46
C ARG A 21 16.28 10.30 -17.60
N CYS A 22 15.30 9.55 -17.09
CA CYS A 22 14.35 10.06 -16.12
C CYS A 22 15.12 10.44 -14.86
N ARG A 23 15.36 11.74 -14.70
CA ARG A 23 15.92 12.30 -13.47
C ARG A 23 14.86 12.06 -12.38
N PRO A 24 15.19 11.40 -11.25
CA PRO A 24 14.22 11.19 -10.20
C PRO A 24 13.80 12.58 -9.69
N LYS A 25 12.53 12.93 -9.84
CA LYS A 25 11.96 14.06 -9.09
C LYS A 25 11.79 13.61 -7.64
N GLY A 26 12.92 13.53 -6.94
CA GLY A 26 12.94 13.42 -5.50
C GLY A 26 12.57 14.77 -4.89
N HIS A 27 11.32 14.94 -4.51
CA HIS A 27 10.91 15.83 -3.42
C HIS A 27 9.78 15.13 -2.67
N SER A 28 10.11 14.08 -1.91
CA SER A 28 9.27 13.73 -0.77
C SER A 28 9.53 14.79 0.29
N SER A 29 8.59 15.72 0.45
CA SER A 29 8.57 16.64 1.59
C SER A 29 8.40 15.80 2.87
N SER A 30 9.54 15.49 3.48
CA SER A 30 9.73 14.57 4.60
C SER A 30 9.47 15.22 5.96
N THR A 31 8.30 15.83 6.15
CA THR A 31 7.96 16.49 7.43
C THR A 31 7.01 15.67 8.31
N THR A 32 6.36 14.63 7.78
CA THR A 32 5.48 13.74 8.56
C THR A 32 6.18 12.50 9.11
N ASP A 33 7.34 12.12 8.56
CA ASP A 33 7.98 10.87 8.94
C ASP A 33 8.78 10.98 10.26
N SER A 34 9.40 12.13 10.57
CA SER A 34 10.13 12.34 11.84
C SER A 34 9.21 12.34 13.08
N SER A 35 8.05 12.98 13.00
CA SER A 35 7.07 13.01 14.09
C SER A 35 6.46 11.63 14.36
N SER A 36 6.20 10.84 13.31
CA SER A 36 5.69 9.47 13.44
C SER A 36 6.72 8.49 14.02
N ARG A 37 8.02 8.70 13.73
CA ARG A 37 9.13 7.91 14.29
C ARG A 37 9.23 8.06 15.81
N ASN A 38 9.12 9.29 16.33
CA ASN A 38 9.27 9.56 17.77
C ASN A 38 8.09 9.03 18.61
N ALA A 39 6.87 9.13 18.12
CA ALA A 39 5.69 8.61 18.83
C ALA A 39 5.71 7.07 18.94
N ASN A 40 6.06 6.38 17.86
CA ASN A 40 6.16 4.91 17.86
C ASN A 40 7.30 4.39 18.74
N ALA A 41 8.45 5.07 18.74
CA ALA A 41 9.58 4.72 19.61
C ALA A 41 9.20 4.89 21.09
N SER A 42 8.54 5.99 21.45
CA SER A 42 8.09 6.25 22.83
C SER A 42 7.08 5.21 23.30
N TYR A 43 6.08 4.88 22.47
CA TYR A 43 5.07 3.87 22.81
C TYR A 43 5.69 2.49 23.03
N HIS A 44 6.64 2.10 22.17
CA HIS A 44 7.38 0.84 22.32
C HIS A 44 8.16 0.79 23.62
N THR A 45 8.88 1.85 23.98
CA THR A 45 9.64 1.86 25.25
C THR A 45 8.74 1.74 26.47
N LEU A 46 7.53 2.31 26.43
CA LEU A 46 6.58 2.24 27.53
C LEU A 46 5.96 0.83 27.66
N THR A 47 5.58 0.20 26.55
CA THR A 47 5.01 -1.16 26.58
C THR A 47 6.05 -2.19 27.04
N THR A 48 7.29 -2.11 26.53
CA THR A 48 8.39 -2.97 26.97
C THR A 48 8.63 -2.86 28.48
N ARG A 49 8.72 -1.64 29.02
CA ARG A 49 8.91 -1.43 30.47
C ARG A 49 7.75 -1.97 31.28
N CYS A 50 6.50 -1.82 30.81
CA CYS A 50 5.34 -2.37 31.52
C CYS A 50 5.38 -3.90 31.55
N GLN A 51 5.83 -4.54 30.47
CA GLN A 51 6.00 -6.00 30.40
C GLN A 51 7.13 -6.49 31.31
N GLU A 52 8.30 -5.84 31.26
CA GLU A 52 9.48 -6.17 32.08
C GLU A 52 9.19 -6.08 33.59
N HIS A 53 8.42 -5.06 34.00
CA HIS A 53 8.08 -4.84 35.41
C HIS A 53 6.76 -5.50 35.84
N GLY A 54 6.18 -6.39 35.02
CA GLY A 54 4.96 -7.13 35.34
C GLY A 54 3.72 -6.26 35.55
N LYS A 55 3.69 -5.05 34.99
CA LYS A 55 2.58 -4.08 35.10
C LYS A 55 1.51 -4.37 34.04
N THR A 56 0.92 -5.57 34.10
CA THR A 56 -0.06 -6.06 33.13
C THR A 56 -1.27 -5.15 32.97
N SER A 57 -1.83 -4.62 34.07
CA SER A 57 -2.99 -3.72 34.03
C SER A 57 -2.72 -2.41 33.28
N ILE A 58 -1.51 -1.86 33.40
CA ILE A 58 -1.09 -0.65 32.68
C ILE A 58 -0.86 -0.97 31.22
N HIS A 59 -0.21 -2.09 30.93
CA HIS A 59 0.00 -2.57 29.55
C HIS A 59 -1.32 -2.75 28.81
N HIS A 60 -2.31 -3.44 29.39
CA HIS A 60 -3.63 -3.63 28.78
C HIS A 60 -4.34 -2.30 28.51
N ARG A 61 -4.31 -1.36 29.46
CA ARG A 61 -4.91 -0.03 29.25
C ARG A 61 -4.27 0.73 28.10
N LEU A 62 -2.95 0.62 27.93
CA LEU A 62 -2.23 1.24 26.81
C LEU A 62 -2.59 0.57 25.48
N ASP A 63 -2.68 -0.75 25.46
CA ASP A 63 -3.05 -1.53 24.28
C ASP A 63 -4.50 -1.22 23.85
N ASP A 64 -5.44 -1.22 24.79
CA ASP A 64 -6.85 -0.87 24.55
C ASP A 64 -6.99 0.55 23.98
N ASN A 65 -6.22 1.51 24.52
CA ASN A 65 -6.27 2.89 24.06
C ASN A 65 -5.68 3.03 22.64
N GLU A 66 -4.58 2.34 22.34
CA GLU A 66 -3.99 2.29 20.99
C GLU A 66 -4.97 1.65 20.00
N GLY A 67 -5.63 0.56 20.40
CA GLY A 67 -6.64 -0.13 19.62
C GLY A 67 -7.83 0.77 19.29
N ARG A 68 -8.38 1.46 20.30
CA ARG A 68 -9.50 2.41 20.13
C ARG A 68 -9.12 3.60 19.24
N PHE A 69 -7.93 4.18 19.44
CA PHE A 69 -7.45 5.26 18.59
C PHE A 69 -7.30 4.81 17.14
N THR A 70 -6.66 3.67 16.93
CA THR A 70 -6.48 3.09 15.59
C THR A 70 -7.82 2.84 14.92
N GLU A 71 -8.76 2.24 15.63
CA GLU A 71 -10.11 1.99 15.12
C GLU A 71 -10.86 3.29 14.77
N TRP A 72 -10.77 4.32 15.61
CA TRP A 72 -11.33 5.63 15.32
C TRP A 72 -10.74 6.24 14.04
N VAL A 73 -9.41 6.17 13.87
CA VAL A 73 -8.73 6.63 12.66
C VAL A 73 -9.22 5.83 11.43
N LEU A 74 -9.25 4.50 11.52
CA LEU A 74 -9.69 3.65 10.42
C LEU A 74 -11.15 3.91 10.02
N HIS A 75 -12.04 4.14 10.99
CA HIS A 75 -13.42 4.52 10.69
C HIS A 75 -13.53 5.88 10.00
N ARG A 76 -12.69 6.84 10.38
CA ARG A 76 -12.64 8.16 9.74
C ARG A 76 -12.11 8.07 8.31
N LEU A 77 -11.00 7.35 8.12
CA LEU A 77 -10.38 7.16 6.81
C LEU A 77 -11.30 6.41 5.85
N SER A 78 -11.91 5.31 6.29
CA SER A 78 -12.82 4.52 5.44
C SER A 78 -14.04 5.34 4.97
N ARG A 79 -14.59 6.21 5.81
CA ARG A 79 -15.65 7.15 5.38
C ARG A 79 -15.14 8.15 4.33
N ALA A 80 -13.92 8.65 4.51
CA ALA A 80 -13.32 9.60 3.58
C ALA A 80 -13.07 8.96 2.21
N VAL A 81 -12.59 7.71 2.16
CA VAL A 81 -12.36 6.96 0.91
C VAL A 81 -13.66 6.74 0.16
N VAL A 82 -14.72 6.25 0.84
CA VAL A 82 -16.02 6.05 0.18
C VAL A 82 -16.58 7.37 -0.35
N LYS A 83 -16.53 8.45 0.44
CA LYS A 83 -16.97 9.78 0.00
C LYS A 83 -16.15 10.32 -1.18
N PHE A 84 -14.87 9.98 -1.25
CA PHE A 84 -14.02 10.34 -2.39
C PHE A 84 -14.43 9.58 -3.65
N ALA A 85 -14.69 8.27 -3.54
CA ALA A 85 -15.15 7.44 -4.65
C ALA A 85 -16.49 7.94 -5.23
N GLU A 86 -17.43 8.39 -4.39
CA GLU A 86 -18.73 8.93 -4.83
C GLU A 86 -18.64 10.16 -5.75
N GLN A 87 -17.47 10.81 -5.88
CA GLN A 87 -17.29 11.94 -6.79
C GLN A 87 -17.22 11.52 -8.26
N PHE A 88 -17.00 10.22 -8.53
CA PHE A 88 -16.90 9.67 -9.88
C PHE A 88 -18.25 9.14 -10.35
N SER A 89 -18.49 9.18 -11.66
CA SER A 89 -19.75 8.72 -12.26
C SER A 89 -19.98 7.20 -12.17
N THR A 90 -18.89 6.43 -12.14
CA THR A 90 -18.90 4.95 -12.05
C THR A 90 -17.87 4.51 -11.01
N PRO A 91 -18.18 4.63 -9.72
CA PRO A 91 -17.22 4.38 -8.65
C PRO A 91 -16.98 2.88 -8.47
N VAL A 92 -15.70 2.47 -8.42
CA VAL A 92 -15.26 1.13 -8.01
C VAL A 92 -14.02 1.29 -7.14
N ILE A 93 -13.94 0.55 -6.03
CA ILE A 93 -12.80 0.57 -5.13
C ILE A 93 -12.10 -0.78 -5.21
N ALA A 94 -10.86 -0.81 -5.69
CA ALA A 94 -10.03 -2.02 -5.69
C ALA A 94 -9.00 -1.99 -4.55
N PHE A 95 -8.86 -3.09 -3.83
CA PHE A 95 -7.82 -3.33 -2.83
C PHE A 95 -6.75 -4.25 -3.38
N GLU A 96 -5.49 -3.98 -3.08
CA GLU A 96 -4.40 -4.88 -3.43
C GLU A 96 -4.25 -5.96 -2.35
N ASP A 97 -4.13 -7.23 -2.75
CA ASP A 97 -3.87 -8.33 -1.83
C ASP A 97 -2.39 -8.37 -1.44
N ILE A 98 -2.09 -7.61 -0.40
CA ILE A 98 -0.77 -7.52 0.22
C ILE A 98 -0.55 -8.59 1.29
N SER A 99 -1.34 -9.68 1.29
CA SER A 99 -1.15 -10.79 2.22
C SER A 99 0.20 -11.49 2.01
N GLY A 100 0.63 -11.68 0.75
CA GLY A 100 1.90 -12.35 0.41
C GLY A 100 3.14 -11.64 0.97
N ILE A 101 3.12 -10.31 1.04
CA ILE A 101 4.18 -9.48 1.64
C ILE A 101 4.39 -9.82 3.12
N ARG A 102 3.37 -10.30 3.84
CA ARG A 102 3.50 -10.64 5.27
C ARG A 102 4.20 -11.98 5.50
N GLU A 103 4.22 -12.84 4.49
CA GLU A 103 4.79 -14.20 4.54
C GLU A 103 6.21 -14.22 3.99
N GLU A 104 6.50 -13.41 2.97
CA GLU A 104 7.79 -13.42 2.26
C GLU A 104 8.87 -12.55 2.92
N ILE A 105 8.46 -11.58 3.74
CA ILE A 105 9.36 -10.48 4.12
C ILE A 105 10.00 -10.67 5.50
N ASN A 106 11.33 -10.79 5.50
CA ASN A 106 12.17 -10.68 6.68
C ASN A 106 13.02 -9.39 6.65
N TYR A 107 12.38 -8.20 6.72
CA TYR A 107 13.08 -6.89 6.77
C TYR A 107 13.75 -6.58 8.11
N GLY A 108 13.89 -7.59 8.99
CA GLY A 108 14.41 -7.44 10.34
C GLY A 108 13.36 -6.98 11.36
N THR A 109 13.67 -7.18 12.64
CA THR A 109 12.74 -7.01 13.77
C THR A 109 12.10 -5.63 13.87
N TYR A 110 12.82 -4.57 13.46
CA TYR A 110 12.35 -3.19 13.51
C TYR A 110 11.27 -2.90 12.44
N MET A 111 11.51 -3.27 11.18
CA MET A 111 10.56 -3.05 10.08
C MET A 111 9.35 -3.97 10.20
N ASN A 112 9.56 -5.24 10.58
CA ASN A 112 8.47 -6.20 10.77
C ASN A 112 7.45 -5.64 11.77
N ARG A 113 7.88 -5.11 12.93
CA ARG A 113 6.97 -4.52 13.92
C ARG A 113 6.16 -3.33 13.38
N ARG A 114 6.73 -2.50 12.51
CA ARG A 114 6.02 -1.34 11.92
C ARG A 114 4.99 -1.78 10.89
N LEU A 115 5.33 -2.79 10.08
CA LEU A 115 4.44 -3.36 9.06
C LEU A 115 3.28 -4.13 9.69
N TYR A 116 3.51 -4.92 10.75
CA TYR A 116 2.43 -5.65 11.43
C TYR A 116 1.43 -4.77 12.19
N LYS A 117 1.78 -3.50 12.48
CA LYS A 117 0.86 -2.52 13.08
C LYS A 117 -0.15 -1.94 12.09
N LEU A 118 0.11 -2.03 10.78
CA LEU A 118 -0.84 -1.57 9.77
C LEU A 118 -1.95 -2.63 9.60
N LEU A 119 -3.15 -2.30 10.07
CA LEU A 119 -4.32 -3.17 10.03
C LEU A 119 -5.00 -3.13 8.65
N PHE A 120 -4.29 -3.49 7.58
CA PHE A 120 -4.81 -3.47 6.21
C PHE A 120 -6.13 -4.24 6.09
N ASN A 121 -6.19 -5.45 6.63
CA ASN A 121 -7.41 -6.28 6.60
C ASN A 121 -8.58 -5.61 7.36
N LYS A 122 -8.31 -4.87 8.45
CA LYS A 122 -9.36 -4.16 9.19
C LYS A 122 -9.84 -2.94 8.40
N PHE A 123 -8.91 -2.24 7.74
CA PHE A 123 -9.22 -1.10 6.88
C PHE A 123 -10.06 -1.50 5.68
N GLU A 124 -9.64 -2.54 4.95
CA GLU A 124 -10.37 -3.11 3.81
C GLU A 124 -11.80 -3.47 4.24
N LYS A 125 -11.96 -4.28 5.30
CA LYS A 125 -13.29 -4.58 5.87
C LYS A 125 -14.12 -3.32 6.14
N PHE A 126 -13.51 -2.30 6.73
CA PHE A 126 -14.19 -1.05 7.06
C PHE A 126 -14.62 -0.24 5.84
N VAL A 127 -13.83 -0.26 4.76
CA VAL A 127 -14.20 0.38 3.51
C VAL A 127 -15.28 -0.45 2.82
N SER A 128 -15.08 -1.77 2.67
CA SER A 128 -16.03 -2.65 1.98
C SER A 128 -17.44 -2.53 2.54
N TYR A 129 -17.63 -2.65 3.87
CA TYR A 129 -19.00 -2.55 4.41
C TYR A 129 -19.62 -1.15 4.22
N LYS A 130 -18.81 -0.08 4.26
CA LYS A 130 -19.30 1.29 4.05
C LYS A 130 -19.58 1.59 2.59
N ALA A 131 -18.80 1.01 1.69
CA ALA A 131 -18.99 1.08 0.25
C ALA A 131 -20.27 0.35 -0.14
N THR A 132 -20.53 -0.83 0.44
CA THR A 132 -21.79 -1.56 0.25
C THR A 132 -23.02 -0.71 0.63
N TRP A 133 -22.97 0.04 1.72
CA TRP A 133 -24.07 0.95 2.10
C TRP A 133 -24.30 2.11 1.12
N ARG A 134 -23.35 2.37 0.22
CA ARG A 134 -23.41 3.42 -0.80
C ARG A 134 -23.49 2.84 -2.21
N GLU A 135 -23.74 1.53 -2.32
CA GLU A 135 -23.83 0.81 -3.60
C GLU A 135 -22.55 0.94 -4.46
N VAL A 136 -21.40 1.17 -3.80
CA VAL A 136 -20.08 1.23 -4.47
C VAL A 136 -19.46 -0.18 -4.43
N PRO A 137 -19.22 -0.82 -5.59
CA PRO A 137 -18.55 -2.12 -5.65
C PRO A 137 -17.12 -2.06 -5.11
N THR A 138 -16.72 -3.11 -4.41
CA THR A 138 -15.34 -3.31 -3.97
C THR A 138 -14.79 -4.63 -4.50
N ASP A 139 -13.55 -4.62 -4.98
CA ASP A 139 -12.86 -5.82 -5.48
C ASP A 139 -11.46 -5.93 -4.88
N THR A 140 -10.87 -7.12 -4.92
CA THR A 140 -9.51 -7.37 -4.42
C THR A 140 -8.66 -7.91 -5.57
N VAL A 141 -7.57 -7.20 -5.89
CA VAL A 141 -6.66 -7.49 -7.00
C VAL A 141 -5.32 -7.99 -6.46
N ASP A 142 -4.68 -8.90 -7.20
CA ASP A 142 -3.36 -9.41 -6.81
C ASP A 142 -2.30 -8.29 -6.80
N ALA A 143 -1.44 -8.31 -5.77
CA ALA A 143 -0.45 -7.27 -5.54
C ALA A 143 0.91 -7.55 -6.21
N TYR A 144 1.03 -8.59 -7.03
CA TYR A 144 2.30 -8.96 -7.62
C TYR A 144 2.83 -7.85 -8.57
N ASP A 145 3.97 -7.24 -8.21
CA ASP A 145 4.72 -6.19 -8.94
C ASP A 145 4.05 -4.84 -9.22
N ASN A 146 2.88 -4.57 -8.66
CA ASN A 146 2.22 -3.25 -8.71
C ASN A 146 3.07 -2.09 -8.14
N SER A 147 3.91 -2.37 -7.14
CA SER A 147 4.81 -1.39 -6.52
C SER A 147 6.17 -1.26 -7.22
N GLN A 148 6.48 -2.16 -8.14
CA GLN A 148 7.71 -2.16 -8.94
C GLN A 148 7.47 -1.59 -10.33
N THR A 149 6.22 -1.51 -10.77
CA THR A 149 5.85 -1.03 -12.11
C THR A 149 5.57 0.46 -12.10
N CYS A 150 6.16 1.20 -13.04
CA CYS A 150 5.92 2.64 -13.16
C CYS A 150 4.51 2.94 -13.70
N SER A 151 3.72 3.74 -12.99
CA SER A 151 2.38 4.18 -13.45
C SER A 151 2.38 5.03 -14.71
N CYS A 152 3.52 5.62 -15.08
CA CYS A 152 3.66 6.45 -16.28
C CYS A 152 4.09 5.65 -17.52
N CYS A 153 4.93 4.62 -17.36
CA CYS A 153 5.56 3.94 -18.49
C CYS A 153 5.48 2.40 -18.46
N GLY A 154 4.96 1.80 -17.39
CA GLY A 154 4.81 0.34 -17.28
C GLY A 154 6.12 -0.44 -17.09
N GLU A 155 7.26 0.26 -16.99
CA GLU A 155 8.57 -0.39 -16.84
C GLU A 155 8.77 -0.89 -15.39
N HIS A 156 9.38 -2.06 -15.25
CA HIS A 156 9.70 -2.67 -13.97
C HIS A 156 10.98 -2.06 -13.37
N GLY A 157 10.89 -1.49 -12.18
CA GLY A 157 12.00 -0.89 -11.46
C GLY A 157 12.81 -1.93 -10.69
N TYR A 158 14.13 -1.91 -10.84
CA TYR A 158 15.04 -2.74 -10.04
C TYR A 158 15.51 -1.97 -8.80
N ARG A 159 15.33 -2.54 -7.61
CA ARG A 159 16.03 -2.07 -6.40
C ARG A 159 17.38 -2.77 -6.33
N HIS A 160 18.47 -2.02 -6.29
CA HIS A 160 19.78 -2.56 -5.93
C HIS A 160 19.71 -3.08 -4.49
N GLN A 161 20.05 -4.36 -4.30
CA GLN A 161 20.18 -5.00 -2.99
C GLN A 161 21.50 -4.62 -2.33
#